data_AF-A0A8T5MVD4-F1
#
_entry.id   AF-A0A8T5MVD4-F1
#
_cell.length_a   1.000
_cell.length_b   1.000
_cell.length_c   1.000
_cell.angle_alpha   90.00
_cell.angle_beta   90.00
_cell.angle_gamma   90.00
#
_symmetry.space_group_name_H-M   'P 1'
#
loop_
_entity.id
_entity.type
_entity.pdbx_description
1 polymer ?
#
loop_
_entity_poly.entity_id
_entity_poly.type
_entity_poly.pdbx_seq_one_letter_code
_entity_poly.pdbx_strand_id
1 'polypeptide(L)'
;MIFVDDENIIKTYSRDTQIRSFQYLKAKVLRKKLEDENKTKLELVDKFIKRGVKQKEVAARLNISRYMVYSWLNRSRSPQISNERISKQLNIPKSRLQNWFNRDNAPIPIRSVIRLKKLNFLPFIVKPTKRNLWLAGICGFVFGDGHLRKDLKSVSFGGTKQDLEAINRECEIYLNKIGTIREISTDHITKKGRICGVGYELQISHSPFVHLLYSLGVPKGKKTIAKYEFPKWVWLNEEILRNFCRGLLWSEISTPKLESGKNATSSTIAFHMTKHKYIISHIKFLEEFKRGMESFGVQISDVREMYDKNRFGFRILSNQINVLKLHNELPALYASNKAKAFENMMVILKRAIKIENGKVKMYDKAIDLRQKTGWGSPRISKELGVKQSLVDHWIYSNSKPRMYK
;
A
#
# COMPACT_ATOMS: atom_id res chain seq x y z
N MET A 1 13.39 28.11 26.10
CA MET A 1 13.06 29.04 25.00
C MET A 1 14.30 29.15 24.14
N ILE A 2 14.35 28.39 23.04
CA ILE A 2 15.44 28.46 22.06
C ILE A 2 14.71 28.61 20.73
N PHE A 3 14.69 29.83 20.21
CA PHE A 3 14.29 30.12 18.84
C PHE A 3 15.47 29.70 17.97
N VAL A 4 15.28 28.68 17.13
CA VAL A 4 16.23 28.35 16.07
C VAL A 4 15.69 28.98 14.81
N ASP A 5 16.54 29.80 14.21
CA ASP A 5 16.28 30.66 13.05
C ASP A 5 15.89 29.84 11.81
N ASP A 6 14.69 30.08 11.27
CA ASP A 6 14.06 29.28 10.20
C ASP A 6 14.80 29.37 8.85
N GLU A 7 15.66 30.37 8.65
CA GLU A 7 16.36 30.59 7.37
C GLU A 7 17.65 29.78 7.20
N ASN A 8 18.26 29.30 8.30
CA ASN A 8 19.52 28.53 8.23
C ASN A 8 19.33 27.02 8.04
N ILE A 9 18.10 26.50 8.12
CA ILE A 9 17.79 25.07 7.88
C ILE A 9 17.75 24.74 6.37
N ILE A 10 17.58 25.74 5.50
CA ILE A 10 17.35 25.53 4.06
C ILE A 10 18.65 25.30 3.26
N LYS A 11 19.81 25.74 3.78
CA LYS A 11 21.07 25.76 3.02
C LYS A 11 21.88 24.46 3.02
N THR A 12 21.54 23.45 3.83
CA THR A 12 22.41 22.26 4.04
C THR A 12 21.84 20.92 3.59
N TYR A 13 20.68 20.88 2.92
CA TYR A 13 20.04 19.61 2.56
C TYR A 13 19.86 19.39 1.06
N SER A 14 20.02 18.14 0.62
CA SER A 14 19.84 17.69 -0.75
C SER A 14 18.42 17.98 -1.27
N ARG A 15 18.29 18.14 -2.61
CA ARG A 15 17.02 18.43 -3.32
C ARG A 15 15.83 17.56 -2.88
N ASP A 16 16.07 16.29 -2.50
CA ASP A 16 15.02 15.37 -2.04
C ASP A 16 14.48 15.67 -0.64
N THR A 17 15.30 16.23 0.24
CA THR A 17 14.87 16.62 1.58
C THR A 17 14.10 17.95 1.52
N GLN A 18 14.47 18.87 0.63
CA GLN A 18 13.74 20.12 0.40
C GLN A 18 12.31 19.86 -0.11
N ILE A 19 12.10 18.87 -0.98
CA ILE A 19 10.76 18.48 -1.46
C ILE A 19 9.91 17.87 -0.32
N ARG A 20 10.50 17.04 0.56
CA ARG A 20 9.82 16.46 1.73
C ARG A 20 9.43 17.53 2.75
N SER A 21 10.33 18.48 3.03
CA SER A 21 10.07 19.64 3.88
C SER A 21 8.96 20.52 3.31
N PHE A 22 8.95 20.75 1.98
CA PHE A 22 7.92 21.54 1.31
C PHE A 22 6.55 20.85 1.31
N GLN A 23 6.48 19.53 1.14
CA GLN A 23 5.23 18.77 1.23
C GLN A 23 4.70 18.69 2.66
N TYR A 24 5.58 18.57 3.66
CA TYR A 24 5.22 18.63 5.07
C TYR A 24 4.70 20.02 5.46
N LEU A 25 5.36 21.10 5.03
CA LEU A 25 4.89 22.48 5.19
C LEU A 25 3.55 22.68 4.47
N LYS A 26 3.38 22.17 3.24
CA LYS A 26 2.12 22.29 2.50
C LYS A 26 0.98 21.55 3.21
N ALA A 27 1.23 20.37 3.78
CA ALA A 27 0.24 19.63 4.57
C ALA A 27 -0.06 20.30 5.91
N LYS A 28 0.94 20.87 6.59
CA LYS A 28 0.79 21.65 7.83
C LYS A 28 0.04 22.95 7.59
N VAL A 29 0.33 23.65 6.50
CA VAL A 29 -0.38 24.85 6.04
C VAL A 29 -1.80 24.50 5.61
N LEU A 30 -2.02 23.40 4.88
CA LEU A 30 -3.38 22.97 4.49
C LEU A 30 -4.20 22.53 5.71
N ARG A 31 -3.58 21.85 6.66
CA ARG A 31 -4.20 21.48 7.94
C ARG A 31 -4.51 22.70 8.79
N LYS A 32 -3.56 23.63 8.95
CA LYS A 32 -3.76 24.90 9.63
C LYS A 32 -4.84 25.73 8.93
N LYS A 33 -4.85 25.77 7.59
CA LYS A 33 -5.88 26.45 6.79
C LYS A 33 -7.25 25.79 6.92
N LEU A 34 -7.34 24.45 7.01
CA LEU A 34 -8.58 23.73 7.29
C LEU A 34 -9.05 23.91 8.74
N GLU A 35 -8.12 23.94 9.70
CA GLU A 35 -8.39 24.20 11.11
C GLU A 35 -8.84 25.65 11.31
N ASP A 36 -8.19 26.61 10.66
CA ASP A 36 -8.52 28.03 10.63
C ASP A 36 -9.84 28.25 9.88
N GLU A 37 -10.06 27.69 8.69
CA GLU A 37 -11.34 27.76 7.97
C GLU A 37 -12.50 27.17 8.80
N ASN A 38 -12.28 26.05 9.49
CA ASN A 38 -13.29 25.46 10.37
C ASN A 38 -13.50 26.30 11.64
N LYS A 39 -12.44 26.89 12.20
CA LYS A 39 -12.50 27.79 13.35
C LYS A 39 -13.24 29.07 12.98
N THR A 40 -12.92 29.70 11.85
CA THR A 40 -13.61 30.88 11.30
C THR A 40 -15.06 30.56 10.96
N LYS A 41 -15.37 29.38 10.41
CA LYS A 41 -16.76 28.94 10.19
C LYS A 41 -17.53 28.77 11.51
N LEU A 42 -16.90 28.22 12.55
CA LEU A 42 -17.51 28.06 13.88
C LEU A 42 -17.68 29.41 14.60
N GLU A 43 -16.72 30.32 14.48
CA GLU A 43 -16.80 31.70 15.00
C GLU A 43 -17.87 32.52 14.26
N LEU A 44 -18.01 32.35 12.95
CA LEU A 44 -19.08 32.93 12.14
C LEU A 44 -20.44 32.40 12.59
N VAL A 45 -20.56 31.09 12.83
CA VAL A 45 -21.78 30.49 13.39
C VAL A 45 -22.13 31.13 14.73
N ASP A 46 -21.17 31.26 15.66
CA ASP A 46 -21.40 31.92 16.95
C ASP A 46 -21.81 33.40 16.78
N LYS A 47 -21.21 34.12 15.82
CA LYS A 47 -21.54 35.54 15.52
C LYS A 47 -22.93 35.70 14.90
N PHE A 48 -23.35 34.80 14.02
CA PHE A 48 -24.70 34.80 13.43
C PHE A 48 -25.77 34.43 14.46
N ILE A 49 -25.46 33.51 15.39
CA ILE A 49 -26.37 33.11 16.48
C ILE A 49 -26.54 34.24 17.49
N LYS A 50 -25.46 34.96 17.87
CA LYS A 50 -25.53 36.14 18.75
C LYS A 50 -26.38 37.28 18.17
N ARG A 51 -26.54 37.33 16.85
CA ARG A 51 -27.34 38.35 16.13
C ARG A 51 -28.79 37.92 15.85
N GLY A 52 -29.25 36.80 16.40
CA GLY A 52 -30.65 36.36 16.26
C GLY A 52 -31.03 35.85 14.86
N VAL A 53 -30.06 35.58 13.98
CA VAL A 53 -30.32 35.06 12.63
C VAL A 53 -30.84 33.62 12.73
N LYS A 54 -31.94 33.33 12.04
CA LYS A 54 -32.53 31.98 11.99
C LYS A 54 -31.52 31.01 11.39
N GLN A 55 -31.12 29.98 12.15
CA GLN A 55 -29.97 29.13 11.81
C GLN A 55 -30.16 28.28 10.53
N LYS A 56 -31.40 28.15 10.02
CA LYS A 56 -31.70 27.51 8.73
C LYS A 56 -31.05 28.27 7.56
N GLU A 57 -30.95 29.61 7.64
CA GLU A 57 -30.20 30.42 6.69
C GLU A 57 -28.68 30.28 6.88
N VAL A 58 -28.20 30.14 8.12
CA VAL A 58 -26.77 29.98 8.42
C VAL A 58 -26.25 28.62 7.93
N ALA A 59 -26.99 27.54 8.17
CA ALA A 59 -26.63 26.20 7.71
C ALA A 59 -26.70 26.07 6.18
N ALA A 60 -27.67 26.74 5.53
CA ALA A 60 -27.78 26.80 4.07
C ALA A 60 -26.68 27.67 3.44
N ARG A 61 -26.34 28.83 4.04
CA ARG A 61 -25.28 29.73 3.57
C ARG A 61 -23.85 29.21 3.80
N LEU A 62 -23.63 28.39 4.84
CA LEU A 62 -22.29 27.90 5.22
C LEU A 62 -22.06 26.40 4.91
N ASN A 63 -23.05 25.69 4.36
CA ASN A 63 -22.99 24.27 3.99
C ASN A 63 -22.48 23.37 5.15
N ILE A 64 -23.00 23.60 6.36
CA ILE A 64 -22.50 22.97 7.59
C ILE A 64 -23.16 21.59 7.75
N SER A 65 -22.36 20.52 7.72
CA SER A 65 -22.86 19.16 7.86
C SER A 65 -23.43 18.87 9.26
N ARG A 66 -24.39 17.93 9.35
CA ARG A 66 -24.96 17.45 10.63
C ARG A 66 -23.90 17.03 11.66
N TYR A 67 -22.71 16.65 11.20
CA TYR A 67 -21.54 16.34 12.03
C TYR A 67 -21.00 17.58 12.77
N MET A 68 -20.82 18.70 12.07
CA MET A 68 -20.31 19.94 12.66
C MET A 68 -21.26 20.46 13.73
N VAL A 69 -22.57 20.33 13.49
CA VAL A 69 -23.62 20.67 14.45
C VAL A 69 -23.54 19.82 15.73
N TYR A 70 -23.47 18.49 15.61
CA TYR A 70 -23.32 17.61 16.78
C TYR A 70 -21.99 17.85 17.51
N SER A 71 -20.87 17.98 16.79
CA SER A 71 -19.56 18.22 17.41
C SER A 71 -19.50 19.56 18.14
N TRP A 72 -20.17 20.60 17.63
CA TRP A 72 -20.32 21.87 18.32
C TRP A 72 -21.18 21.70 19.58
N LEU A 73 -22.35 21.07 19.49
CA LEU A 73 -23.21 20.81 20.66
C LEU A 73 -22.50 20.04 21.78
N ASN A 74 -21.64 19.09 21.43
CA ASN A 74 -20.90 18.30 22.41
C ASN A 74 -19.72 19.08 23.04
N ARG A 75 -19.14 20.07 22.34
CA ARG A 75 -18.09 20.96 22.88
C ARG A 75 -18.67 22.12 23.68
N SER A 76 -19.78 22.69 23.22
CA SER A 76 -20.50 23.81 23.80
C SER A 76 -21.49 23.39 24.89
N ARG A 77 -21.34 22.18 25.43
CA ARG A 77 -22.20 21.63 26.47
C ARG A 77 -21.91 22.32 27.80
N SER A 78 -22.28 23.59 27.88
CA SER A 78 -22.52 24.27 29.14
C SER A 78 -23.81 23.67 29.72
N PRO A 79 -23.90 23.32 31.01
CA PRO A 79 -25.11 22.78 31.66
C PRO A 79 -26.38 23.62 31.48
N GLN A 80 -26.26 24.82 30.90
CA GLN A 80 -27.27 25.87 30.82
C GLN A 80 -28.11 25.87 29.53
N ILE A 81 -27.82 25.03 28.51
CA ILE A 81 -28.58 25.04 27.24
C ILE A 81 -29.50 23.82 27.15
N SER A 82 -30.82 24.04 27.25
CA SER A 82 -31.82 22.97 27.16
C SER A 82 -31.96 22.38 25.75
N ASN A 83 -32.30 21.09 25.67
CA ASN A 83 -32.60 20.39 24.40
C ASN A 83 -33.72 21.07 23.60
N GLU A 84 -34.64 21.78 24.27
CA GLU A 84 -35.67 22.61 23.62
C GLU A 84 -35.09 23.79 22.87
N ARG A 85 -34.16 24.50 23.49
CA ARG A 85 -33.48 25.64 22.86
C ARG A 85 -32.69 25.17 21.65
N ILE A 86 -31.97 24.05 21.77
CA ILE A 86 -31.22 23.42 20.68
C ILE A 86 -32.14 22.94 19.56
N SER A 87 -33.28 22.33 19.89
CA SER A 87 -34.27 21.84 18.92
C SER A 87 -34.83 22.96 18.06
N LYS A 88 -35.27 24.05 18.70
CA LYS A 88 -35.81 25.25 18.01
C LYS A 88 -34.76 25.93 17.16
N GLN A 89 -33.54 26.03 17.67
CA GLN A 89 -32.42 26.67 16.99
C GLN A 89 -31.99 25.91 15.73
N LEU A 90 -31.74 24.61 15.84
CA LEU A 90 -31.20 23.79 14.73
C LEU A 90 -32.26 23.19 13.81
N ASN A 91 -33.54 23.41 14.11
CA ASN A 91 -34.66 22.75 13.43
C ASN A 91 -34.49 21.21 13.37
N ILE A 92 -33.98 20.64 14.46
CA ILE A 92 -33.85 19.20 14.67
C ILE A 92 -34.91 18.81 15.71
N PRO A 93 -35.73 17.76 15.48
CA PRO A 93 -36.72 17.34 16.46
C PRO A 93 -36.09 17.09 17.83
N LYS A 94 -36.69 17.62 18.90
CA LYS A 94 -36.24 17.43 20.30
C LYS A 94 -36.02 15.95 20.62
N SER A 95 -36.92 15.08 20.15
CA SER A 95 -36.82 13.62 20.28
C SER A 95 -35.55 13.05 19.65
N ARG A 96 -35.09 13.61 18.52
CA ARG A 96 -33.85 13.20 17.85
C ARG A 96 -32.61 13.64 18.62
N LEU A 97 -32.62 14.85 19.19
CA LEU A 97 -31.53 15.33 20.05
C LEU A 97 -31.45 14.50 21.34
N GLN A 98 -32.60 14.23 21.98
CA GLN A 98 -32.67 13.32 23.12
C GLN A 98 -32.14 11.92 22.77
N ASN A 99 -32.50 11.37 21.61
CA ASN A 99 -31.93 10.10 21.15
C ASN A 99 -30.41 10.16 20.95
N TRP A 100 -29.88 11.26 20.42
CA TRP A 100 -28.44 11.44 20.22
C TRP A 100 -27.65 11.58 21.52
N PHE A 101 -28.24 12.19 22.56
CA PHE A 101 -27.55 12.48 23.83
C PHE A 101 -27.82 11.47 24.94
N ASN A 102 -28.99 10.82 24.94
CA ASN A 102 -29.43 9.98 26.06
C ASN A 102 -29.43 8.47 25.74
N ARG A 103 -29.37 8.08 24.47
CA ARG A 103 -29.51 6.66 24.05
C ARG A 103 -28.32 6.10 23.26
N ASP A 104 -27.15 6.75 23.34
CA ASP A 104 -25.96 6.39 22.52
C ASP A 104 -26.22 6.28 21.00
N ASN A 105 -27.29 6.90 20.51
CA ASN A 105 -27.70 6.88 19.10
C ASN A 105 -27.13 8.07 18.33
N ALA A 106 -25.87 8.41 18.59
CA ALA A 106 -25.18 9.44 17.83
C ALA A 106 -25.20 9.12 16.32
N PRO A 107 -25.11 10.13 15.44
CA PRO A 107 -25.01 9.91 14.00
C PRO A 107 -23.92 8.90 13.64
N ILE A 108 -24.14 8.08 12.60
CA ILE A 108 -23.24 6.99 12.19
C ILE A 108 -21.77 7.43 12.10
N PRO A 109 -21.41 8.58 11.51
CA PRO A 109 -20.01 9.02 11.46
C PRO A 109 -19.37 9.20 12.85
N ILE A 110 -20.13 9.69 13.84
CA ILE A 110 -19.63 9.87 15.21
C ILE A 110 -19.46 8.52 15.90
N ARG A 111 -20.43 7.62 15.78
CA ARG A 111 -20.30 6.26 16.29
C ARG A 111 -19.10 5.54 15.68
N SER A 112 -18.85 5.75 14.38
CA SER A 112 -17.64 5.25 13.72
C SER A 112 -16.36 5.82 14.32
N VAL A 113 -16.28 7.14 14.50
CA VAL A 113 -15.11 7.78 15.14
C VAL A 113 -14.90 7.28 16.57
N ILE A 114 -15.96 7.21 17.39
CA ILE A 114 -15.89 6.71 18.76
C ILE A 114 -15.41 5.26 18.77
N ARG A 115 -15.95 4.40 17.90
CA ARG A 115 -15.55 2.99 17.80
C ARG A 115 -14.10 2.85 17.34
N LEU A 116 -13.65 3.66 16.37
CA LEU A 116 -12.26 3.68 15.93
C LEU A 116 -11.30 4.19 17.03
N LYS A 117 -11.73 5.15 17.85
CA LYS A 117 -10.97 5.57 19.05
C LYS A 117 -10.86 4.43 20.07
N LYS A 118 -11.97 3.73 20.36
CA LYS A 118 -11.98 2.55 21.26
C LYS A 118 -11.08 1.42 20.75
N LEU A 119 -11.03 1.22 19.44
CA LEU A 119 -10.12 0.28 18.77
C LEU A 119 -8.70 0.86 18.55
N ASN A 120 -8.42 2.03 19.12
CA ASN A 120 -7.15 2.76 19.07
C ASN A 120 -6.67 3.15 17.65
N PHE A 121 -7.50 3.07 16.62
CA PHE A 121 -7.19 3.56 15.26
C PHE A 121 -7.17 5.08 15.16
N LEU A 122 -7.83 5.78 16.09
CA LEU A 122 -7.88 7.24 16.14
C LEU A 122 -7.35 7.78 17.49
N PRO A 123 -6.53 8.85 17.49
CA PRO A 123 -6.02 9.55 16.30
C PRO A 123 -5.07 8.66 15.47
N PHE A 124 -5.19 8.73 14.14
CA PHE A 124 -4.34 7.93 13.27
C PHE A 124 -2.97 8.60 13.18
N ILE A 125 -1.96 7.95 13.76
CA ILE A 125 -0.56 8.38 13.73
C ILE A 125 0.21 7.38 12.88
N VAL A 126 0.91 7.86 11.86
CA VAL A 126 1.70 7.01 10.94
C VAL A 126 3.00 6.59 11.63
N LYS A 127 2.88 5.55 12.46
CA LYS A 127 3.98 4.86 13.15
C LYS A 127 3.93 3.36 12.85
N PRO A 128 5.07 2.66 12.80
CA PRO A 128 5.14 1.24 12.48
C PRO A 128 4.73 0.34 13.66
N THR A 129 3.48 0.46 14.10
CA THR A 129 2.90 -0.49 15.06
C THR A 129 2.34 -1.69 14.31
N LYS A 130 2.29 -2.89 14.94
CA LYS A 130 1.73 -4.10 14.32
C LYS A 130 0.37 -3.85 13.63
N ARG A 131 -0.53 -3.14 14.31
CA ARG A 131 -1.84 -2.75 13.78
C ARG A 131 -1.74 -1.82 12.57
N ASN A 132 -0.86 -0.83 12.58
CA ASN A 132 -0.72 0.10 11.46
C ASN A 132 -0.05 -0.55 10.24
N LEU A 133 0.92 -1.45 10.47
CA LEU A 133 1.53 -2.27 9.42
C LEU A 133 0.48 -3.20 8.79
N TRP A 134 -0.32 -3.88 9.62
CA TRP A 134 -1.48 -4.66 9.18
C TRP A 134 -2.45 -3.82 8.35
N LEU A 135 -2.85 -2.64 8.85
CA LEU A 135 -3.76 -1.74 8.16
C LEU A 135 -3.21 -1.28 6.80
N ALA A 136 -1.91 -1.00 6.72
CA ALA A 136 -1.24 -0.64 5.46
C ALA A 136 -1.26 -1.82 4.48
N GLY A 137 -0.95 -3.03 4.95
CA GLY A 137 -1.04 -4.27 4.17
C GLY A 137 -2.45 -4.53 3.65
N ILE A 138 -3.47 -4.38 4.50
CA ILE A 138 -4.88 -4.49 4.12
C ILE A 138 -5.26 -3.43 3.09
N CYS A 139 -4.84 -2.17 3.28
CA CYS A 139 -5.09 -1.13 2.28
C CYS A 139 -4.50 -1.55 0.91
N GLY A 140 -3.23 -1.95 0.88
CA GLY A 140 -2.56 -2.41 -0.34
C GLY A 140 -3.28 -3.58 -1.00
N PHE A 141 -3.67 -4.60 -0.22
CA PHE A 141 -4.41 -5.75 -0.71
C PHE A 141 -5.76 -5.34 -1.32
N VAL A 142 -6.49 -4.41 -0.71
CA VAL A 142 -7.78 -3.94 -1.24
C VAL A 142 -7.62 -3.15 -2.55
N PHE A 143 -6.46 -2.55 -2.80
CA PHE A 143 -6.16 -1.99 -4.13
C PHE A 143 -6.09 -3.08 -5.21
N GLY A 144 -5.54 -4.26 -4.92
CA GLY A 144 -5.48 -5.43 -5.82
C GLY A 144 -6.73 -6.31 -5.78
N ASP A 145 -6.72 -7.38 -4.97
CA ASP A 145 -7.76 -8.42 -4.95
C ASP A 145 -8.93 -8.16 -3.96
N GLY A 146 -8.96 -7.02 -3.29
CA GLY A 146 -10.11 -6.64 -2.45
C GLY A 146 -11.12 -5.69 -3.11
N HIS A 147 -12.29 -5.55 -2.50
CA HIS A 147 -13.36 -4.66 -2.96
C HIS A 147 -14.00 -3.90 -1.80
N LEU A 148 -13.92 -2.57 -1.84
CA LEU A 148 -14.67 -1.72 -0.93
C LEU A 148 -16.03 -1.37 -1.54
N ARG A 149 -17.14 -1.76 -0.91
CA ARG A 149 -18.47 -1.50 -1.49
C ARG A 149 -18.76 0.00 -1.63
N LYS A 150 -19.50 0.36 -2.68
CA LYS A 150 -19.88 1.76 -2.98
C LYS A 150 -20.67 2.43 -1.84
N ASP A 151 -21.46 1.65 -1.09
CA ASP A 151 -22.28 2.10 0.04
C ASP A 151 -21.52 2.14 1.38
N LEU A 152 -20.22 1.78 1.37
CA LEU A 152 -19.35 1.78 2.56
C LEU A 152 -19.88 0.92 3.73
N LYS A 153 -20.62 -0.15 3.43
CA LYS A 153 -21.11 -1.09 4.45
C LYS A 153 -20.17 -2.26 4.73
N SER A 154 -19.45 -2.73 3.71
CA SER A 154 -18.50 -3.83 3.84
C SER A 154 -17.29 -3.68 2.93
N VAL A 155 -16.25 -4.42 3.29
CA VAL A 155 -15.09 -4.71 2.44
C VAL A 155 -15.07 -6.21 2.18
N SER A 156 -14.68 -6.61 0.98
CA SER A 156 -14.41 -8.01 0.67
C SER A 156 -13.00 -8.25 0.15
N PHE A 157 -12.52 -9.47 0.31
CA PHE A 157 -11.18 -9.93 -0.04
C PHE A 157 -11.32 -11.22 -0.83
N GLY A 158 -10.76 -11.29 -2.04
CA GLY A 158 -10.66 -12.53 -2.82
C GLY A 158 -9.33 -13.24 -2.56
N GLY A 159 -9.32 -14.57 -2.53
CA GLY A 159 -8.08 -15.32 -2.35
C GLY A 159 -8.29 -16.81 -2.09
N THR A 160 -7.23 -17.47 -1.58
CA THR A 160 -7.33 -18.84 -1.09
C THR A 160 -8.02 -18.87 0.26
N LYS A 161 -8.70 -19.97 0.60
CA LYS A 161 -9.36 -20.12 1.91
C LYS A 161 -8.39 -19.89 3.08
N GLN A 162 -7.16 -20.43 2.99
CA GLN A 162 -6.13 -20.27 4.01
C GLN A 162 -5.71 -18.80 4.22
N ASP A 163 -5.46 -18.06 3.13
CA ASP A 163 -5.06 -16.65 3.22
C ASP A 163 -6.20 -15.79 3.79
N LEU A 164 -7.45 -16.09 3.41
CA LEU A 164 -8.63 -15.40 3.91
C LEU A 164 -8.90 -15.69 5.40
N GLU A 165 -8.68 -16.93 5.86
CA GLU A 165 -8.76 -17.26 7.29
C GLU A 165 -7.71 -16.49 8.10
N ALA A 166 -6.50 -16.30 7.57
CA ALA A 166 -5.48 -15.47 8.20
C ALA A 166 -5.91 -14.00 8.33
N ILE A 167 -6.43 -13.41 7.24
CA ILE A 167 -7.00 -12.05 7.28
C ILE A 167 -8.15 -11.96 8.30
N ASN A 168 -9.02 -12.98 8.35
CA ASN A 168 -10.17 -13.00 9.25
C ASN A 168 -9.76 -13.04 10.73
N ARG A 169 -8.75 -13.84 11.09
CA ARG A 169 -8.19 -13.88 12.46
C ARG A 169 -7.58 -12.54 12.86
N GLU A 170 -6.89 -11.86 11.95
CA GLU A 170 -6.35 -10.54 12.26
C GLU A 170 -7.45 -9.47 12.37
N CYS A 171 -8.52 -9.58 11.57
CA CYS A 171 -9.71 -8.74 11.73
C CYS A 171 -10.37 -8.97 13.09
N GLU A 172 -10.42 -10.21 13.58
CA GLU A 172 -10.89 -10.51 14.93
C GLU A 172 -10.02 -9.81 15.98
N ILE A 173 -8.70 -9.93 15.89
CA ILE A 173 -7.75 -9.30 16.83
C ILE A 173 -7.86 -7.77 16.82
N TYR A 174 -7.87 -7.14 15.65
CA TYR A 174 -7.76 -5.67 15.56
C TYR A 174 -9.11 -4.94 15.53
N LEU A 175 -10.18 -5.60 15.09
CA LEU A 175 -11.50 -4.99 14.93
C LEU A 175 -12.54 -5.55 15.90
N ASN A 176 -12.21 -6.61 16.65
CA ASN A 176 -13.17 -7.43 17.40
C ASN A 176 -14.33 -7.85 16.48
N LYS A 177 -14.00 -8.26 15.25
CA LYS A 177 -14.98 -8.62 14.23
C LYS A 177 -14.50 -9.76 13.34
N ILE A 178 -15.22 -10.86 13.39
CA ILE A 178 -15.14 -11.96 12.43
C ILE A 178 -16.05 -11.66 11.24
N GLY A 179 -15.54 -11.92 10.03
CA GLY A 179 -16.32 -11.90 8.81
C GLY A 179 -16.67 -13.29 8.29
N THR A 180 -17.34 -13.30 7.14
CA THR A 180 -17.89 -14.51 6.54
C THR A 180 -17.06 -14.89 5.33
N ILE A 181 -16.52 -16.10 5.32
CA ILE A 181 -15.86 -16.69 4.14
C ILE A 181 -16.90 -17.49 3.38
N ARG A 182 -17.00 -17.24 2.08
CA ARG A 182 -17.87 -17.99 1.17
C ARG A 182 -17.09 -18.49 -0.03
N GLU A 183 -17.51 -19.64 -0.54
CA GLU A 183 -17.04 -20.16 -1.81
C GLU A 183 -17.77 -19.45 -2.95
N ILE A 184 -17.04 -19.13 -4.02
CA ILE A 184 -17.56 -18.51 -5.23
C ILE A 184 -17.13 -19.39 -6.41
N SER A 185 -18.09 -20.08 -7.00
CA SER A 185 -17.89 -20.73 -8.29
C SER A 185 -17.92 -19.67 -9.39
N THR A 186 -16.90 -19.69 -10.23
CA THR A 186 -16.83 -18.92 -11.46
C THR A 186 -17.03 -19.89 -12.61
N ASP A 187 -18.06 -19.62 -13.41
CA ASP A 187 -18.33 -20.36 -14.64
C ASP A 187 -18.69 -19.35 -15.73
N HIS A 188 -17.68 -18.96 -16.50
CA HIS A 188 -17.84 -17.93 -17.52
C HIS A 188 -17.20 -18.37 -18.83
N ILE A 189 -17.98 -18.28 -19.90
CA ILE A 189 -17.49 -18.48 -21.27
C ILE A 189 -16.83 -17.17 -21.73
N THR A 190 -15.54 -17.25 -22.05
CA THR A 190 -14.80 -16.16 -22.68
C THR A 190 -14.53 -16.51 -24.14
N LYS A 191 -14.07 -15.52 -24.93
CA LYS A 191 -13.59 -15.76 -26.31
C LYS A 191 -12.44 -16.78 -26.38
N LYS A 192 -11.76 -17.07 -25.26
CA LYS A 192 -10.64 -18.02 -25.14
C LYS A 192 -11.07 -19.37 -24.53
N GLY A 193 -12.37 -19.60 -24.33
CA GLY A 193 -12.91 -20.83 -23.73
C GLY A 193 -13.67 -20.61 -22.42
N ARG A 194 -14.22 -21.69 -21.86
CA ARG A 194 -14.92 -21.72 -20.56
C ARG A 194 -13.90 -21.65 -19.43
N ILE A 195 -14.03 -20.64 -18.58
CA ILE A 195 -13.28 -20.52 -17.34
C ILE A 195 -14.18 -21.07 -16.24
N CYS A 196 -13.88 -22.28 -15.79
CA CYS A 196 -14.44 -22.87 -14.58
C CYS A 196 -13.40 -22.77 -13.46
N GLY A 197 -13.80 -22.26 -12.29
CA GLY A 197 -12.93 -22.21 -11.14
C GLY A 197 -13.72 -22.00 -9.86
N VAL A 198 -13.14 -22.45 -8.75
CA VAL A 198 -13.65 -22.20 -7.41
C VAL A 198 -12.71 -21.22 -6.73
N GLY A 199 -13.24 -20.07 -6.32
CA GLY A 199 -12.55 -19.06 -5.52
C GLY A 199 -13.20 -18.91 -4.14
N TYR A 200 -12.56 -18.18 -3.24
CA TYR A 200 -13.13 -17.81 -1.96
C TYR A 200 -13.19 -16.29 -1.82
N GLU A 201 -14.19 -15.81 -1.10
CA GLU A 201 -14.31 -14.41 -0.70
C GLU A 201 -14.58 -14.31 0.80
N LEU A 202 -13.81 -13.46 1.47
CA LEU A 202 -14.08 -13.01 2.84
C LEU A 202 -14.81 -11.68 2.79
N GLN A 203 -15.95 -11.57 3.45
CA GLN A 203 -16.66 -10.30 3.63
C GLN A 203 -16.62 -9.83 5.09
N ILE A 204 -16.10 -8.62 5.32
CA ILE A 204 -16.13 -7.95 6.61
C ILE A 204 -17.16 -6.80 6.58
N SER A 205 -18.28 -6.99 7.28
CA SER A 205 -19.30 -5.95 7.48
C SER A 205 -19.01 -5.16 8.77
N HIS A 206 -18.05 -4.23 8.69
CA HIS A 206 -17.66 -3.36 9.81
C HIS A 206 -17.58 -1.89 9.36
N SER A 207 -18.69 -1.17 9.46
CA SER A 207 -18.82 0.18 8.91
C SER A 207 -17.72 1.17 9.38
N PRO A 208 -17.31 1.23 10.66
CA PRO A 208 -16.22 2.13 11.07
C PRO A 208 -14.91 1.85 10.34
N PHE A 209 -14.59 0.57 10.14
CA PHE A 209 -13.37 0.15 9.47
C PHE A 209 -13.41 0.45 7.96
N VAL A 210 -14.55 0.20 7.32
CA VAL A 210 -14.76 0.54 5.90
C VAL A 210 -14.61 2.06 5.66
N HIS A 211 -15.15 2.88 6.56
CA HIS A 211 -14.97 4.33 6.49
C HIS A 211 -13.52 4.74 6.72
N LEU A 212 -12.78 4.05 7.61
CA LEU A 212 -11.35 4.26 7.79
C LEU A 212 -10.58 3.97 6.51
N LEU A 213 -10.78 2.80 5.88
CA LEU A 213 -10.13 2.43 4.61
C LEU A 213 -10.39 3.47 3.51
N TYR A 214 -11.65 3.90 3.36
CA TYR A 214 -12.00 4.94 2.39
C TYR A 214 -11.28 6.27 2.70
N SER A 215 -11.20 6.65 3.97
CA SER A 215 -10.51 7.87 4.42
C SER A 215 -8.99 7.79 4.20
N LEU A 216 -8.42 6.58 4.20
CA LEU A 216 -7.02 6.31 3.89
C LEU A 216 -6.74 6.24 2.38
N GLY A 217 -7.75 6.48 1.53
CA GLY A 217 -7.60 6.60 0.09
C GLY A 217 -7.96 5.34 -0.70
N VAL A 218 -8.45 4.27 -0.06
CA VAL A 218 -8.90 3.07 -0.76
C VAL A 218 -10.13 3.38 -1.63
N PRO A 219 -10.10 3.08 -2.94
CA PRO A 219 -11.23 3.37 -3.83
C PRO A 219 -12.44 2.48 -3.51
N LYS A 220 -13.64 3.06 -3.57
CA LYS A 220 -14.91 2.34 -3.44
C LYS A 220 -15.53 2.00 -4.80
N GLY A 221 -16.24 0.89 -4.86
CA GLY A 221 -16.94 0.41 -6.05
C GLY A 221 -15.99 -0.11 -7.13
N LYS A 222 -16.39 0.03 -8.40
CA LYS A 222 -15.67 -0.56 -9.54
C LYS A 222 -14.36 0.19 -9.83
N LYS A 223 -13.24 -0.35 -9.32
CA LYS A 223 -11.88 0.23 -9.42
C LYS A 223 -11.43 0.51 -10.86
N THR A 224 -11.87 -0.30 -11.81
CA THR A 224 -11.50 -0.14 -13.23
C THR A 224 -12.02 1.15 -13.85
N ILE A 225 -13.05 1.78 -13.27
CA ILE A 225 -13.63 3.04 -13.76
C ILE A 225 -13.57 4.19 -12.74
N ALA A 226 -13.06 3.97 -11.53
CA ALA A 226 -12.95 5.00 -10.50
C ALA A 226 -11.60 5.72 -10.58
N LYS A 227 -11.56 7.04 -10.36
CA LYS A 227 -10.29 7.76 -10.18
C LYS A 227 -9.76 7.52 -8.77
N TYR A 228 -8.47 7.19 -8.63
CA TYR A 228 -7.77 7.11 -7.36
C TYR A 228 -6.28 7.38 -7.57
N GLU A 229 -5.59 7.66 -6.47
CA GLU A 229 -4.18 8.02 -6.41
C GLU A 229 -3.46 7.15 -5.38
N PHE A 230 -2.14 7.14 -5.44
CA PHE A 230 -1.33 6.41 -4.48
C PHE A 230 -1.41 7.10 -3.11
N PRO A 231 -1.82 6.42 -2.03
CA PRO A 231 -2.08 7.07 -0.75
C PRO A 231 -0.83 7.74 -0.18
N LYS A 232 -0.82 9.07 -0.05
CA LYS A 232 0.39 9.81 0.33
C LYS A 232 0.88 9.55 1.75
N TRP A 233 -0.01 9.16 2.66
CA TRP A 233 0.33 8.87 4.05
C TRP A 233 1.29 7.69 4.20
N VAL A 234 1.32 6.73 3.25
CA VAL A 234 2.18 5.56 3.36
C VAL A 234 3.66 5.93 3.21
N TRP A 235 3.96 7.03 2.50
CA TRP A 235 5.31 7.56 2.33
C TRP A 235 5.90 8.19 3.61
N LEU A 236 5.07 8.44 4.63
CA LEU A 236 5.54 9.07 5.86
C LEU A 236 6.38 8.14 6.73
N ASN A 237 6.36 6.83 6.48
CA ASN A 237 7.18 5.85 7.17
C ASN A 237 7.52 4.67 6.24
N GLU A 238 8.78 4.26 6.24
CA GLU A 238 9.27 3.22 5.33
C GLU A 238 8.60 1.85 5.53
N GLU A 239 8.42 1.40 6.78
CA GLU A 239 7.80 0.09 7.04
C GLU A 239 6.30 0.07 6.69
N ILE A 240 5.64 1.20 6.82
CA ILE A 240 4.24 1.39 6.39
C ILE A 240 4.16 1.31 4.87
N LEU A 241 5.04 2.02 4.14
CA LEU A 241 5.16 1.89 2.69
C LEU A 241 5.43 0.44 2.29
N ARG A 242 6.36 -0.23 2.97
CA ARG A 242 6.72 -1.63 2.72
C ARG A 242 5.52 -2.55 2.85
N ASN A 243 4.72 -2.42 3.91
CA ASN A 243 3.53 -3.26 4.09
C ASN A 243 2.42 -2.94 3.09
N PHE A 244 2.19 -1.67 2.76
CA PHE A 244 1.29 -1.30 1.67
C PHE A 244 1.72 -1.94 0.35
N CYS A 245 3.00 -1.83 0.00
CA CYS A 245 3.55 -2.42 -1.20
C CYS A 245 3.43 -3.94 -1.21
N ARG A 246 3.71 -4.63 -0.10
CA ARG A 246 3.53 -6.09 0.03
C ARG A 246 2.08 -6.49 -0.23
N GLY A 247 1.11 -5.83 0.40
CA GLY A 247 -0.31 -6.15 0.23
C GLY A 247 -0.76 -6.03 -1.22
N LEU A 248 -0.37 -4.96 -1.91
CA LEU A 248 -0.71 -4.74 -3.31
C LEU A 248 0.04 -5.67 -4.26
N LEU A 249 1.36 -5.79 -4.08
CA LEU A 249 2.23 -6.60 -4.91
C LEU A 249 1.74 -8.04 -4.97
N TRP A 250 1.55 -8.66 -3.81
CA TRP A 250 1.29 -10.10 -3.73
C TRP A 250 -0.11 -10.49 -4.20
N SER A 251 -1.08 -9.56 -4.19
CA SER A 251 -2.36 -9.77 -4.88
C SER A 251 -2.20 -9.89 -6.40
N GLU A 252 -1.41 -9.02 -7.04
CA GLU A 252 -1.43 -8.86 -8.50
C GLU A 252 -0.19 -9.41 -9.22
N ILE A 253 0.87 -9.78 -8.50
CA ILE A 253 2.10 -10.30 -9.08
C ILE A 253 1.85 -11.68 -9.71
N SER A 254 2.45 -11.93 -10.87
CA SER A 254 2.46 -13.25 -11.49
C SER A 254 3.28 -14.24 -10.67
N THR A 255 2.80 -15.48 -10.57
CA THR A 255 3.60 -16.58 -10.00
C THR A 255 4.83 -16.82 -10.87
N PRO A 256 6.04 -16.84 -10.30
CA PRO A 256 7.25 -17.03 -11.06
C PRO A 256 7.32 -18.50 -11.50
N LYS A 257 7.75 -18.74 -12.75
CA LYS A 257 7.99 -20.09 -13.26
C LYS A 257 9.47 -20.24 -13.50
N LEU A 258 10.02 -21.39 -13.15
CA LEU A 258 11.37 -21.74 -13.54
C LEU A 258 11.35 -22.13 -15.02
N GLU A 259 12.17 -21.48 -15.84
CA GLU A 259 12.36 -21.94 -17.21
C GLU A 259 13.18 -23.24 -17.20
N SER A 260 12.75 -24.22 -17.99
CA SER A 260 13.45 -25.48 -18.18
C SER A 260 14.76 -25.24 -18.94
N GLY A 261 15.90 -25.38 -18.27
CA GLY A 261 17.22 -25.23 -18.89
C GLY A 261 18.38 -25.01 -17.91
N LYS A 262 19.61 -24.93 -18.45
CA LYS A 262 20.87 -24.82 -17.68
C LYS A 262 21.03 -23.49 -16.91
N ASN A 263 20.19 -22.50 -17.18
CA ASN A 263 20.19 -21.22 -16.51
C ASN A 263 18.88 -21.09 -15.75
N ALA A 264 18.92 -21.18 -14.43
CA ALA A 264 17.76 -20.92 -13.57
C ALA A 264 17.37 -19.44 -13.64
N THR A 265 16.68 -19.06 -14.72
CA THR A 265 16.00 -17.78 -14.86
C THR A 265 14.52 -17.99 -14.59
N SER A 266 13.93 -17.07 -13.82
CA SER A 266 12.49 -17.00 -13.70
C SER A 266 11.93 -16.47 -15.01
N SER A 267 10.90 -17.13 -15.53
CA SER A 267 9.96 -16.51 -16.47
C SER A 267 9.58 -15.13 -15.93
N THR A 268 9.43 -14.16 -16.82
CA THR A 268 9.13 -12.76 -16.51
C THR A 268 8.16 -12.58 -15.34
N ILE A 269 8.64 -12.06 -14.20
CA ILE A 269 7.80 -11.68 -13.06
C ILE A 269 7.16 -10.33 -13.40
N ALA A 270 5.84 -10.28 -13.49
CA ALA A 270 5.10 -9.10 -13.91
C ALA A 270 4.05 -8.70 -12.87
N PHE A 271 3.84 -7.39 -12.75
CA PHE A 271 2.74 -6.79 -12.02
C PHE A 271 1.94 -5.93 -12.99
N HIS A 272 0.62 -6.04 -12.98
CA HIS A 272 -0.23 -5.28 -13.91
C HIS A 272 -1.68 -5.24 -13.45
N MET A 273 -2.33 -4.10 -13.64
CA MET A 273 -3.71 -3.85 -13.25
C MET A 273 -4.51 -3.27 -14.41
N THR A 274 -5.77 -3.65 -14.51
CA THR A 274 -6.68 -3.20 -15.58
C THR A 274 -7.37 -1.88 -15.24
N LYS A 275 -7.46 -0.96 -16.21
CA LYS A 275 -8.08 0.34 -16.06
C LYS A 275 -8.79 0.84 -17.31
N HIS A 276 -10.12 0.97 -17.27
CA HIS A 276 -10.92 1.44 -18.41
C HIS A 276 -11.15 2.95 -18.46
N LYS A 277 -11.08 3.66 -17.31
CA LYS A 277 -11.17 5.13 -17.24
C LYS A 277 -10.06 5.70 -16.38
N TYR A 278 -9.71 6.98 -16.62
CA TYR A 278 -8.67 7.69 -15.87
C TYR A 278 -7.28 7.05 -16.02
N ILE A 279 -6.92 6.63 -17.25
CA ILE A 279 -5.66 5.94 -17.57
C ILE A 279 -4.43 6.73 -17.10
N ILE A 280 -4.39 8.05 -17.33
CA ILE A 280 -3.27 8.91 -16.88
C ILE A 280 -3.10 8.85 -15.35
N SER A 281 -4.20 8.88 -14.59
CA SER A 281 -4.18 8.76 -13.12
C SER A 281 -3.68 7.38 -12.68
N HIS A 282 -4.03 6.34 -13.44
CA HIS A 282 -3.60 4.98 -13.19
C HIS A 282 -2.11 4.77 -13.47
N ILE A 283 -1.59 5.30 -14.56
CA ILE A 283 -0.14 5.29 -14.84
C ILE A 283 0.62 6.01 -13.72
N LYS A 284 0.16 7.18 -13.27
CA LYS A 284 0.75 7.89 -12.12
C LYS A 284 0.72 7.05 -10.84
N PHE A 285 -0.37 6.33 -10.57
CA PHE A 285 -0.46 5.41 -9.44
C PHE A 285 0.59 4.29 -9.54
N LEU A 286 0.73 3.67 -10.72
CA LEU A 286 1.70 2.61 -10.97
C LEU A 286 3.15 3.10 -10.86
N GLU A 287 3.45 4.32 -11.32
CA GLU A 287 4.78 4.94 -11.19
C GLU A 287 5.14 5.24 -9.73
N GLU A 288 4.18 5.68 -8.91
CA GLU A 288 4.40 5.85 -7.47
C GLU A 288 4.60 4.50 -6.78
N PHE A 289 3.85 3.47 -7.17
CA PHE A 289 4.02 2.13 -6.66
C PHE A 289 5.37 1.52 -7.06
N LYS A 290 5.80 1.69 -8.32
CA LYS A 290 7.13 1.34 -8.83
C LYS A 290 8.20 1.99 -7.96
N ARG A 291 8.15 3.32 -7.79
CA ARG A 291 9.09 4.07 -6.94
C ARG A 291 9.14 3.55 -5.50
N GLY A 292 7.99 3.18 -4.95
CA GLY A 292 7.90 2.60 -3.60
C GLY A 292 8.56 1.24 -3.47
N MET A 293 8.63 0.45 -4.54
CA MET A 293 9.37 -0.83 -4.54
C MET A 293 10.85 -0.64 -4.86
N GLU A 294 11.19 0.30 -5.74
CA GLU A 294 12.57 0.67 -6.06
C GLU A 294 13.31 1.23 -4.85
N SER A 295 12.61 1.92 -3.92
CA SER A 295 13.22 2.37 -2.66
C SER A 295 13.69 1.21 -1.76
N PHE A 296 13.21 -0.01 -1.99
CA PHE A 296 13.71 -1.23 -1.33
C PHE A 296 14.78 -1.96 -2.16
N GLY A 297 15.32 -1.32 -3.20
CA GLY A 297 16.39 -1.86 -4.03
C GLY A 297 15.95 -2.92 -5.04
N VAL A 298 14.64 -3.06 -5.28
CA VAL A 298 14.07 -3.92 -6.33
C VAL A 298 14.13 -3.20 -7.67
N GLN A 299 14.77 -3.82 -8.66
CA GLN A 299 14.89 -3.30 -10.02
C GLN A 299 13.67 -3.66 -10.86
N ILE A 300 13.05 -2.64 -11.46
CA ILE A 300 11.76 -2.74 -12.14
C ILE A 300 11.84 -2.02 -13.49
N SER A 301 11.15 -2.55 -14.51
CA SER A 301 11.04 -1.88 -15.82
C SER A 301 10.12 -0.66 -15.76
N ASP A 302 10.05 0.09 -16.85
CA ASP A 302 9.06 1.18 -16.96
C ASP A 302 7.62 0.67 -16.98
N VAL A 303 6.71 1.54 -16.53
CA VAL A 303 5.27 1.31 -16.62
C VAL A 303 4.86 1.40 -18.09
N ARG A 304 4.19 0.34 -18.57
CA ARG A 304 3.70 0.27 -19.94
C ARG A 304 2.41 -0.50 -20.02
N GLU A 305 1.77 -0.43 -21.18
CA GLU A 305 0.63 -1.29 -21.51
C GLU A 305 1.11 -2.75 -21.71
N MET A 306 0.35 -3.72 -21.21
CA MET A 306 0.74 -5.12 -21.03
C MET A 306 -0.31 -6.04 -21.66
N TYR A 307 0.08 -6.83 -22.66
CA TYR A 307 -0.70 -7.88 -23.35
C TYR A 307 -1.99 -7.44 -24.05
N ASP A 308 -2.90 -6.80 -23.32
CA ASP A 308 -4.25 -6.43 -23.75
C ASP A 308 -4.50 -4.92 -23.57
N LYS A 309 -5.43 -4.38 -24.36
CA LYS A 309 -5.86 -2.97 -24.22
C LYS A 309 -6.31 -2.69 -22.78
N ASN A 310 -5.86 -1.57 -22.22
CA ASN A 310 -6.22 -1.07 -20.88
C ASN A 310 -5.59 -1.78 -19.68
N ARG A 311 -4.60 -2.66 -19.88
CA ARG A 311 -3.87 -3.30 -18.78
C ARG A 311 -2.47 -2.70 -18.69
N PHE A 312 -2.16 -2.06 -17.58
CA PHE A 312 -0.89 -1.34 -17.41
C PHE A 312 -0.11 -1.92 -16.23
N GLY A 313 1.21 -1.93 -16.35
CA GLY A 313 2.08 -2.51 -15.35
C GLY A 313 3.54 -2.48 -15.73
N PHE A 314 4.35 -3.24 -15.02
CA PHE A 314 5.79 -3.34 -15.21
C PHE A 314 6.27 -4.76 -14.93
N ARG A 315 7.54 -5.01 -15.27
CA ARG A 315 8.23 -6.27 -15.00
C ARG A 315 9.26 -6.06 -13.91
N ILE A 316 9.33 -7.00 -12.97
CA ILE A 316 10.45 -7.09 -12.05
C ILE A 316 11.57 -7.83 -12.78
N LEU A 317 12.76 -7.24 -12.84
CA LEU A 317 13.86 -7.81 -13.61
C LEU A 317 14.23 -9.19 -13.04
N SER A 318 14.25 -10.22 -13.87
CA SER A 318 14.34 -11.63 -13.46
C SER A 318 15.76 -12.11 -13.15
N ASN A 319 16.72 -11.19 -12.95
CA ASN A 319 18.06 -11.57 -12.53
C ASN A 319 18.06 -12.08 -11.08
N GLN A 320 18.91 -13.06 -10.78
CA GLN A 320 18.85 -13.85 -9.54
C GLN A 320 18.95 -12.98 -8.28
N ILE A 321 19.83 -11.96 -8.31
CA ILE A 321 20.02 -11.01 -7.20
C ILE A 321 18.75 -10.20 -6.97
N ASN A 322 18.12 -9.72 -8.04
CA ASN A 322 16.92 -8.91 -7.94
C ASN A 322 15.70 -9.69 -7.44
N VAL A 323 15.53 -10.95 -7.88
CA VAL A 323 14.46 -11.80 -7.34
C VAL A 323 14.70 -12.13 -5.86
N LEU A 324 15.95 -12.34 -5.45
CA LEU A 324 16.30 -12.53 -4.04
C LEU A 324 15.99 -11.27 -3.21
N LYS A 325 16.31 -10.08 -3.72
CA LYS A 325 15.96 -8.80 -3.07
C LYS A 325 14.45 -8.63 -2.95
N LEU A 326 13.69 -8.89 -4.01
CA LEU A 326 12.23 -8.86 -3.98
C LEU A 326 11.68 -9.73 -2.84
N HIS A 327 12.13 -10.98 -2.77
CA HIS A 327 11.68 -11.94 -1.76
C HIS A 327 12.02 -11.48 -0.34
N ASN A 328 13.23 -10.99 -0.11
CA ASN A 328 13.70 -10.62 1.23
C ASN A 328 13.11 -9.29 1.71
N GLU A 329 13.03 -8.29 0.84
CA GLU A 329 12.60 -6.94 1.21
C GLU A 329 11.07 -6.79 1.19
N LEU A 330 10.40 -7.54 0.32
CA LEU A 330 8.95 -7.53 0.14
C LEU A 330 8.40 -8.96 0.24
N PRO A 331 8.51 -9.63 1.39
CA PRO A 331 8.03 -11.00 1.55
C PRO A 331 6.51 -11.08 1.36
N ALA A 332 6.03 -12.27 1.01
CA ALA A 332 4.61 -12.52 0.75
C ALA A 332 3.70 -12.03 1.89
N LEU A 333 2.54 -11.51 1.51
CA LEU A 333 1.48 -11.11 2.43
C LEU A 333 0.14 -11.60 1.85
N TYR A 334 -0.52 -12.50 2.57
CA TYR A 334 -1.77 -13.17 2.18
C TYR A 334 -1.75 -13.80 0.76
N ALA A 335 -0.64 -14.44 0.42
CA ALA A 335 -0.46 -15.07 -0.89
C ALA A 335 0.30 -16.40 -0.75
N SER A 336 -0.16 -17.28 0.13
CA SER A 336 0.48 -18.55 0.50
C SER A 336 0.95 -19.39 -0.70
N ASN A 337 0.11 -19.54 -1.73
CA ASN A 337 0.46 -20.30 -2.94
C ASN A 337 1.61 -19.65 -3.73
N LYS A 338 1.61 -18.32 -3.86
CA LYS A 338 2.70 -17.60 -4.53
C LYS A 338 3.98 -17.65 -3.68
N ALA A 339 3.85 -17.53 -2.36
CA ALA A 339 4.96 -17.64 -1.42
C ALA A 339 5.70 -18.97 -1.59
N LYS A 340 4.99 -20.10 -1.57
CA LYS A 340 5.55 -21.44 -1.79
C LYS A 340 6.28 -21.56 -3.13
N ALA A 341 5.71 -21.01 -4.20
CA ALA A 341 6.35 -21.02 -5.52
C ALA A 341 7.66 -20.21 -5.53
N PHE A 342 7.67 -19.05 -4.88
CA PHE A 342 8.87 -18.24 -4.71
C PHE A 342 9.92 -18.93 -3.83
N GLU A 343 9.52 -19.56 -2.72
CA GLU A 343 10.42 -20.30 -1.83
C GLU A 343 11.15 -21.43 -2.57
N ASN A 344 10.40 -22.23 -3.35
CA ASN A 344 10.96 -23.29 -4.20
C ASN A 344 11.98 -22.72 -5.20
N MET A 345 11.65 -21.57 -5.82
CA MET A 345 12.57 -20.86 -6.70
C MET A 345 13.81 -20.36 -5.96
N MET A 346 13.67 -19.85 -4.73
CA MET A 346 14.79 -19.30 -3.95
C MET A 346 15.84 -20.36 -3.64
N VAL A 347 15.44 -21.62 -3.40
CA VAL A 347 16.39 -22.73 -3.18
C VAL A 347 17.31 -22.89 -4.40
N ILE A 348 16.73 -22.90 -5.59
CA ILE A 348 17.47 -23.07 -6.84
C ILE A 348 18.34 -21.85 -7.13
N LEU A 349 17.82 -20.64 -6.94
CA LEU A 349 18.57 -19.41 -7.17
C LEU A 349 19.75 -19.27 -6.20
N LYS A 350 19.58 -19.59 -4.92
CA LYS A 350 20.69 -19.57 -3.94
C LYS A 350 21.80 -20.54 -4.32
N ARG A 351 21.46 -21.73 -4.81
CA ARG A 351 22.45 -22.70 -5.33
C ARG A 351 23.18 -22.15 -6.56
N ALA A 352 22.45 -21.57 -7.50
CA ALA A 352 23.04 -20.98 -8.71
C ALA A 352 23.99 -19.82 -8.38
N ILE A 353 23.60 -18.92 -7.47
CA ILE A 353 24.44 -17.81 -6.99
C ILE A 353 25.72 -18.34 -6.34
N LYS A 354 25.63 -19.38 -5.50
CA LYS A 354 26.81 -20.00 -4.87
C LYS A 354 27.79 -20.53 -5.90
N ILE A 355 27.29 -21.21 -6.94
CA ILE A 355 28.13 -21.73 -8.04
C ILE A 355 28.80 -20.57 -8.78
N GLU A 356 28.05 -19.52 -9.11
CA GLU A 356 28.57 -18.40 -9.87
C GLU A 356 29.61 -17.58 -9.08
N ASN A 357 29.39 -17.37 -7.77
CA ASN A 357 30.38 -16.79 -6.88
C ASN A 357 31.66 -17.64 -6.80
N GLY A 358 31.54 -18.97 -6.85
CA GLY A 358 32.68 -19.88 -6.96
C GLY A 358 33.48 -19.64 -8.24
N LYS A 359 32.79 -19.47 -9.38
CA LYS A 359 33.44 -19.15 -10.66
C LYS A 359 34.11 -17.77 -10.65
N VAL A 360 33.52 -16.76 -10.02
CA VAL A 360 34.14 -15.43 -9.85
C VAL A 360 35.48 -15.56 -9.11
N LYS A 361 35.50 -16.28 -7.98
CA LYS A 361 36.75 -16.52 -7.22
C LYS A 361 37.80 -17.27 -8.05
N MET A 362 37.38 -18.28 -8.81
CA MET A 362 38.27 -19.03 -9.69
C MET A 362 38.81 -18.17 -10.84
N TYR A 363 37.96 -17.31 -11.42
CA TYR A 363 38.34 -16.34 -12.45
C TYR A 363 39.39 -15.37 -11.92
N ASP A 364 39.15 -14.73 -10.77
CA ASP A 364 40.12 -13.80 -10.17
C ASP A 364 41.47 -14.50 -9.90
N LYS A 365 41.44 -15.72 -9.36
CA LYS A 365 42.66 -16.51 -9.13
C LYS A 365 43.37 -16.89 -10.44
N ALA A 366 42.63 -17.19 -11.51
CA ALA A 366 43.20 -17.49 -12.82
C ALA A 366 43.92 -16.28 -13.43
N ILE A 367 43.30 -15.10 -13.35
CA ILE A 367 43.89 -13.84 -13.81
C ILE A 367 45.15 -13.51 -12.99
N ASP A 368 45.08 -13.63 -11.66
CA ASP A 368 46.21 -13.39 -10.76
C ASP A 368 47.39 -14.33 -11.03
N LEU A 369 47.13 -15.64 -11.19
CA LEU A 369 48.17 -16.62 -11.53
C LEU A 369 48.82 -16.29 -12.87
N ARG A 370 48.03 -15.95 -13.89
CA ARG A 370 48.57 -15.57 -15.21
C ARG A 370 49.48 -14.35 -15.11
N GLN A 371 49.05 -13.32 -14.39
CA GLN A 371 49.79 -12.05 -14.25
C GLN A 371 51.07 -12.21 -13.43
N LYS A 372 51.04 -12.95 -12.32
CA LYS A 372 52.20 -13.09 -11.42
C LYS A 372 53.22 -14.12 -11.89
N THR A 373 52.77 -15.22 -12.49
CA THR A 373 53.62 -16.37 -12.77
C THR A 373 53.88 -16.59 -14.27
N GLY A 374 53.11 -15.94 -15.14
CA GLY A 374 53.17 -16.18 -16.58
C GLY A 374 52.65 -17.56 -17.03
N TRP A 375 52.06 -18.36 -16.13
CA TRP A 375 51.62 -19.72 -16.46
C TRP A 375 50.61 -19.76 -17.61
N GLY A 376 50.74 -20.77 -18.48
CA GLY A 376 49.75 -21.05 -19.52
C GLY A 376 48.49 -21.72 -18.98
N SER A 377 47.40 -21.65 -19.73
CA SER A 377 46.10 -22.23 -19.36
C SER A 377 46.13 -23.69 -18.91
N PRO A 378 46.92 -24.62 -19.49
CA PRO A 378 46.97 -26.00 -19.01
C PRO A 378 47.41 -26.10 -17.54
N ARG A 379 48.41 -25.31 -17.15
CA ARG A 379 48.95 -25.31 -15.78
C ARG A 379 47.99 -24.65 -14.81
N ILE A 380 47.40 -23.52 -15.18
CA ILE A 380 46.37 -22.83 -14.38
C ILE A 380 45.13 -23.72 -14.21
N SER A 381 44.72 -24.42 -15.27
CA SER A 381 43.61 -25.38 -15.24
C SER A 381 43.84 -26.51 -14.24
N LYS A 382 45.05 -27.09 -14.23
CA LYS A 382 45.43 -28.13 -13.26
C LYS A 382 45.45 -27.60 -11.82
N GLU A 383 46.01 -26.41 -11.61
CA GLU A 383 46.08 -25.75 -10.29
C GLU A 383 44.69 -25.42 -9.72
N LEU A 384 43.77 -24.99 -10.57
CA LEU A 384 42.42 -24.61 -10.15
C LEU A 384 41.42 -25.77 -10.15
N GLY A 385 41.80 -26.93 -10.68
CA GLY A 385 40.91 -28.10 -10.81
C GLY A 385 39.71 -27.84 -11.72
N VAL A 386 39.86 -27.00 -12.76
CA VAL A 386 38.80 -26.65 -13.72
C VAL A 386 39.19 -27.04 -15.14
N LYS A 387 38.23 -27.14 -16.06
CA LYS A 387 38.50 -27.46 -17.47
C LYS A 387 39.40 -26.39 -18.11
N GLN A 388 40.40 -26.81 -18.88
CA GLN A 388 41.31 -25.89 -19.57
C GLN A 388 40.57 -24.92 -20.49
N SER A 389 39.57 -25.40 -21.23
CA SER A 389 38.75 -24.55 -22.09
C SER A 389 38.12 -23.39 -21.35
N LEU A 390 37.69 -23.58 -20.09
CA LEU A 390 37.13 -22.50 -19.28
C LEU A 390 38.18 -21.44 -18.94
N VAL A 391 39.41 -21.85 -18.62
CA VAL A 391 40.54 -20.95 -18.37
C VAL A 391 40.92 -20.19 -19.64
N ASP A 392 40.92 -20.86 -20.80
CA ASP A 392 41.17 -20.22 -22.09
C ASP A 392 40.15 -19.10 -22.36
N HIS A 393 38.87 -19.36 -22.09
CA HIS A 393 37.82 -18.35 -22.24
C HIS A 393 38.02 -17.17 -21.29
N TRP A 394 38.46 -17.43 -20.06
CA TRP A 394 38.72 -16.39 -19.07
C TRP A 394 39.90 -15.50 -19.43
N ILE A 395 41.02 -16.10 -19.84
CA ILE A 395 42.29 -15.40 -20.08
C ILE A 395 42.34 -14.78 -21.47
N TYR A 396 42.01 -15.54 -22.52
CA TYR A 396 42.22 -15.11 -23.91
C TYR A 396 40.97 -14.51 -24.54
N SER A 397 39.78 -15.04 -24.19
CA SER A 397 38.51 -14.54 -24.73
C SER A 397 37.84 -13.49 -23.85
N ASN A 398 38.48 -13.08 -22.74
CA ASN A 398 37.99 -12.12 -21.74
C ASN A 398 36.53 -12.38 -21.30
N SER A 399 36.13 -13.66 -21.27
CA SER A 399 34.77 -14.06 -20.96
C SER A 399 34.58 -14.12 -19.46
N LYS A 400 34.16 -12.99 -18.88
CA LYS A 400 33.93 -12.85 -17.44
C LYS A 400 32.75 -13.72 -16.97
N PRO A 401 32.82 -14.29 -15.75
CA PRO A 401 31.66 -14.89 -15.10
C PRO A 401 30.48 -13.91 -15.05
N ARG A 402 29.26 -14.44 -15.06
CA ARG A 402 28.03 -13.62 -15.18
C ARG A 402 27.83 -12.65 -14.02
N MET A 403 28.34 -13.01 -12.84
CA MET A 403 28.28 -12.18 -11.63
C MET A 403 29.55 -11.37 -11.37
N TYR A 404 30.52 -11.38 -12.30
CA TYR A 404 31.69 -10.53 -12.22
C TYR A 404 31.28 -9.06 -12.37
N LYS A 405 31.76 -8.18 -11.48
CA LYS A 405 31.41 -6.76 -11.46
C LYS A 405 32.42 -5.90 -12.19
#